data_AF-A0A423TMW3-F1
#
_entry.id   AF-A0A423TMW3-F1
#
_cell.length_a   1.000
_cell.length_b   1.000
_cell.length_c   1.000
_cell.angle_alpha   90.00
_cell.angle_beta   90.00
_cell.angle_gamma   90.00
#
_symmetry.space_group_name_H-M   'P 1'
#
loop_
_entity.id
_entity.type
_entity.pdbx_description
1 polymer ?
#
loop_
_entity_poly.entity_id
_entity_poly.type
_entity_poly.pdbx_seq_one_letter_code
_entity_poly.pdbx_strand_id
1 'polypeptide(L)'
;MSHSDLNFALAVQSLLNRIQHPEYRQIVVELISVIATILERNPELKFTHAVDLDQIVRDAFKMYMKDLGKEVTEDISYLYTVSEMGMKSYLARAVVNFMLKGDIKTNAEEGQTFCQVS
;
A
#
# COMPACT_ATOMS: atom_id res chain seq x y z
N MET A 1 -2.06 -25.92 -9.18
CA MET A 1 -1.18 -24.84 -8.66
C MET A 1 0.16 -25.00 -9.33
N SER A 2 0.66 -23.95 -9.98
CA SER A 2 1.96 -24.00 -10.64
C SER A 2 3.09 -23.89 -9.62
N HIS A 3 4.31 -24.29 -9.99
CA HIS A 3 5.50 -24.15 -9.14
C HIS A 3 5.76 -22.67 -8.75
N SER A 4 5.38 -21.73 -9.62
CA SER A 4 5.48 -20.29 -9.38
C SER A 4 4.49 -19.82 -8.30
N ASP A 5 3.26 -20.34 -8.28
CA ASP A 5 2.26 -19.99 -7.27
C ASP A 5 2.68 -20.45 -5.87
N LEU A 6 3.29 -21.63 -5.79
CA LEU A 6 3.79 -22.19 -4.52
C LEU A 6 4.93 -21.33 -3.95
N ASN A 7 5.86 -20.91 -4.80
CA ASN A 7 6.96 -20.04 -4.38
C ASN A 7 6.47 -18.66 -3.93
N PHE A 8 5.46 -18.11 -4.62
CA PHE A 8 4.82 -16.86 -4.21
C PHE A 8 4.13 -17.01 -2.85
N ALA A 9 3.35 -18.08 -2.65
CA ALA A 9 2.66 -18.36 -1.39
C ALA A 9 3.66 -18.51 -0.22
N LEU A 10 4.78 -19.20 -0.43
CA LEU A 10 5.84 -19.34 0.59
C LEU A 10 6.50 -18.00 0.91
N ALA A 11 6.71 -17.14 -0.09
CA ALA A 11 7.28 -15.81 0.12
C ALA A 11 6.34 -14.90 0.92
N VAL A 12 5.04 -14.88 0.58
CA VAL A 12 4.01 -14.12 1.32
C VAL A 12 3.88 -14.66 2.75
N GLN A 13 3.83 -15.99 2.91
CA GLN A 13 3.76 -16.60 4.23
C GLN A 13 4.99 -16.25 5.08
N SER A 14 6.19 -16.27 4.49
CA SER A 14 7.43 -15.91 5.18
C SER A 14 7.45 -14.42 5.60
N LEU A 15 6.90 -13.53 4.77
CA LEU A 15 6.72 -12.12 5.10
C LEU A 15 5.77 -11.96 6.30
N LEU A 16 4.60 -12.58 6.25
CA LEU A 16 3.57 -12.45 7.29
C LEU A 16 3.97 -13.11 8.61
N ASN A 17 4.74 -14.21 8.57
CA ASN A 17 5.18 -14.93 9.76
C ASN A 17 6.20 -14.14 10.60
N ARG A 18 6.86 -13.13 10.02
CA ARG A 18 7.76 -12.22 10.74
C ARG A 18 7.02 -11.23 11.65
N ILE A 19 5.73 -11.01 11.40
CA ILE A 19 4.90 -10.09 12.18
C ILE A 19 4.39 -10.81 13.43
N GLN A 20 4.84 -10.39 14.62
CA GLN A 20 4.48 -11.03 15.89
C GLN A 20 3.03 -10.73 16.33
N HIS A 21 2.53 -9.53 16.02
CA HIS A 21 1.21 -9.08 16.45
C HIS A 21 0.12 -9.50 15.44
N PRO A 22 -0.87 -10.32 15.84
CA PRO A 22 -1.90 -10.80 14.92
C PRO A 22 -2.76 -9.67 14.35
N GLU A 23 -3.01 -8.60 15.13
CA GLU A 23 -3.77 -7.43 14.71
C GLU A 23 -3.05 -6.68 13.58
N TYR A 24 -1.74 -6.43 13.76
CA TYR A 24 -0.93 -5.81 12.72
C TYR A 24 -0.80 -6.68 11.48
N ARG A 25 -0.68 -8.01 11.66
CA ARG A 25 -0.64 -8.95 10.55
C ARG A 25 -1.91 -8.86 9.70
N GLN A 26 -3.08 -8.75 10.34
CA GLN A 26 -4.35 -8.60 9.63
C GLN A 26 -4.39 -7.29 8.81
N ILE A 27 -3.88 -6.19 9.36
CA ILE A 27 -3.76 -4.91 8.65
C ILE A 27 -2.89 -5.05 7.40
N VAL A 28 -1.75 -5.73 7.52
CA VAL A 28 -0.84 -5.94 6.39
C VAL A 28 -1.48 -6.83 5.31
N VAL A 29 -2.21 -7.88 5.70
CA VAL A 29 -2.96 -8.72 4.75
C VAL A 29 -4.01 -7.89 4.01
N GLU A 30 -4.73 -7.04 4.72
CA GLU A 30 -5.73 -6.14 4.11
C GLU A 30 -5.05 -5.14 3.16
N LEU A 31 -3.92 -4.55 3.55
CA LEU A 31 -3.14 -3.64 2.71
C LEU A 31 -2.69 -4.33 1.41
N ILE A 32 -2.15 -5.55 1.50
CA ILE A 32 -1.76 -6.33 0.32
C ILE A 32 -2.98 -6.57 -0.59
N SER A 33 -4.14 -6.84 -0.01
CA SER A 33 -5.40 -7.07 -0.75
C SER A 33 -5.87 -5.80 -1.47
N VAL A 34 -5.78 -4.64 -0.81
CA VAL A 34 -6.07 -3.32 -1.41
C VAL A 34 -5.10 -3.01 -2.55
N ILE A 35 -3.79 -3.22 -2.34
CA ILE A 35 -2.76 -3.03 -3.38
C ILE A 35 -3.06 -3.92 -4.58
N ALA A 36 -3.31 -5.22 -4.35
CA ALA A 36 -3.63 -6.17 -5.42
C ALA A 36 -4.85 -5.74 -6.22
N THR A 37 -5.92 -5.29 -5.53
CA THR A 37 -7.14 -4.78 -6.17
C THR A 37 -6.87 -3.55 -7.04
N ILE A 38 -6.03 -2.63 -6.57
CA ILE A 38 -5.69 -1.42 -7.33
C ILE A 38 -4.86 -1.78 -8.57
N LEU A 39 -3.88 -2.67 -8.44
CA LEU A 39 -3.05 -3.12 -9.56
C LEU A 39 -3.84 -3.93 -10.59
N GLU A 40 -4.76 -4.80 -10.15
CA GLU A 40 -5.62 -5.58 -11.04
C GLU A 40 -6.52 -4.68 -11.90
N ARG A 41 -7.02 -3.58 -11.33
CA ARG A 41 -7.81 -2.58 -12.06
C ARG A 41 -6.98 -1.65 -12.92
N ASN A 42 -5.68 -1.52 -12.66
CA ASN A 42 -4.79 -0.58 -13.34
C ASN A 42 -3.49 -1.31 -13.76
N PRO A 43 -3.53 -2.16 -14.79
CA PRO A 43 -2.39 -2.99 -15.21
C PRO A 43 -1.20 -2.17 -15.74
N GLU A 44 -1.41 -0.88 -16.02
CA GLU A 44 -0.36 0.07 -16.40
C GLU A 44 0.54 0.45 -15.23
N LEU A 45 0.07 0.25 -13.98
CA LEU A 45 0.84 0.54 -12.78
C LEU A 45 1.75 -0.63 -12.44
N LYS A 46 3.04 -0.34 -12.27
CA LYS A 46 4.03 -1.30 -11.80
C LYS A 46 4.93 -0.65 -10.77
N PHE A 47 5.13 -1.32 -9.65
CA PHE A 47 6.14 -0.89 -8.67
C PHE A 47 7.53 -1.07 -9.29
N THR A 48 8.33 -0.01 -9.30
CA THR A 48 9.72 -0.07 -9.78
C THR A 48 10.69 -0.44 -8.67
N HIS A 49 10.29 -0.24 -7.41
CA HIS A 49 11.09 -0.47 -6.22
C HIS A 49 10.35 -1.32 -5.18
N ALA A 50 11.10 -1.80 -4.20
CA ALA A 50 10.51 -2.51 -3.07
C ALA A 50 9.54 -1.57 -2.32
N VAL A 51 8.34 -2.08 -2.06
CA VAL A 51 7.29 -1.32 -1.36
C VAL A 51 7.43 -1.54 0.14
N ASP A 52 7.64 -0.46 0.88
CA ASP A 52 7.62 -0.47 2.34
C ASP A 52 6.16 -0.44 2.84
N LEU A 53 5.65 -1.61 3.21
CA LEU A 53 4.28 -1.76 3.70
C LEU A 53 4.08 -1.06 5.06
N ASP A 54 5.10 -1.07 5.92
CA ASP A 54 5.03 -0.41 7.23
C ASP A 54 4.88 1.11 7.08
N GLN A 55 5.58 1.70 6.11
CA GLN A 55 5.44 3.12 5.80
C GLN A 55 4.03 3.47 5.31
N ILE A 56 3.42 2.64 4.45
CA ILE A 56 2.06 2.87 3.96
C ILE A 56 1.04 2.77 5.09
N VAL A 57 1.19 1.80 6.00
CA VAL A 57 0.30 1.69 7.18
C VAL A 57 0.43 2.92 8.08
N ARG A 58 1.65 3.41 8.32
CA ARG A 58 1.87 4.65 9.09
C ARG A 58 1.24 5.86 8.41
N ASP A 59 1.33 5.96 7.08
CA ASP A 59 0.72 7.06 6.34
C ASP A 59 -0.82 7.00 6.40
N ALA A 60 -1.41 5.81 6.29
CA ALA A 60 -2.84 5.61 6.52
C ALA A 60 -3.25 6.04 7.93
N PHE A 61 -2.45 5.67 8.94
CA PHE A 61 -2.70 6.06 10.33
C PHE A 61 -2.67 7.58 10.53
N LYS A 62 -1.67 8.25 9.95
CA LYS A 62 -1.57 9.72 10.00
C LYS A 62 -2.80 10.39 9.40
N MET A 63 -3.31 9.86 8.29
CA MET A 63 -4.55 10.37 7.68
C MET A 63 -5.75 10.17 8.61
N TYR A 64 -5.87 9.01 9.24
CA TYR A 64 -6.94 8.73 10.20
C TYR A 64 -6.89 9.65 11.43
N MET A 65 -5.72 9.83 12.06
CA MET A 65 -5.56 10.73 13.21
C MET A 65 -5.87 12.18 12.86
N LYS A 66 -5.41 12.62 11.68
CA LYS A 66 -5.71 13.96 11.16
C LYS A 66 -7.21 14.18 10.98
N ASP A 67 -7.92 13.21 10.41
CA ASP A 67 -9.36 13.31 10.17
C ASP A 67 -10.17 13.24 11.50
N LEU A 68 -9.60 12.65 12.56
CA LEU A 68 -10.13 12.71 13.92
C LEU A 68 -9.81 14.02 14.67
N GLY A 69 -8.96 14.88 14.12
CA GLY A 69 -8.48 16.10 14.79
C GLY A 69 -7.60 15.83 16.02
N LYS A 70 -7.01 14.63 16.13
CA LYS A 70 -6.09 14.26 17.21
C LYS A 70 -4.65 14.50 16.79
N GLU A 71 -3.79 14.74 17.77
CA GLU A 71 -2.35 14.76 17.51
C GLU A 71 -1.88 13.39 17.02
N VAL A 72 -1.01 13.41 16.00
CA VAL A 72 -0.44 12.19 15.42
C VAL A 72 0.47 11.54 16.45
N THR A 73 0.02 10.42 17.00
CA THR A 73 0.87 9.53 17.81
C THR A 73 1.60 8.52 16.92
N GLU A 74 2.66 7.91 17.44
CA GLU A 74 3.30 6.74 16.80
C GLU A 74 2.61 5.43 17.19
N ASP A 75 1.71 5.47 18.17
CA ASP A 75 0.97 4.31 18.63
C ASP A 75 -0.13 3.92 17.63
N ILE A 76 0.18 2.96 16.76
CA ILE A 76 -0.75 2.42 15.77
C ILE A 76 -1.86 1.55 16.40
N SER A 77 -1.89 1.37 17.72
CA SER A 77 -2.93 0.55 18.37
C SER A 77 -4.34 1.10 18.17
N TYR A 78 -4.47 2.41 17.96
CA TYR A 78 -5.74 3.05 17.59
C TYR A 78 -6.26 2.61 16.22
N LEU A 79 -5.40 2.08 15.35
CA LEU A 79 -5.79 1.54 14.05
C LEU A 79 -6.56 0.22 14.20
N TYR A 80 -6.30 -0.54 15.28
CA TYR A 80 -7.01 -1.79 15.58
C TYR A 80 -8.46 -1.57 16.00
N THR A 81 -8.81 -0.37 16.49
CA THR A 81 -10.16 -0.05 16.97
C THR A 81 -11.06 0.57 15.89
N VAL A 82 -10.51 0.84 14.71
CA VAL A 82 -11.24 1.40 13.58
C VAL A 82 -12.14 0.34 12.98
N SER A 83 -13.36 0.72 12.59
CA SER A 83 -14.23 -0.14 11.79
C SER A 83 -13.50 -0.61 10.52
N GLU A 84 -13.67 -1.87 10.15
CA GLU A 84 -12.99 -2.51 9.03
C GLU A 84 -13.12 -1.70 7.72
N MET A 85 -14.32 -1.16 7.46
CA MET A 85 -14.57 -0.33 6.28
C MET A 85 -13.82 1.02 6.32
N GLY A 86 -13.71 1.62 7.50
CA GLY A 86 -12.97 2.86 7.69
C GLY A 86 -11.47 2.63 7.50
N MET A 87 -10.94 1.55 8.05
CA MET A 87 -9.55 1.18 7.92
C MET A 87 -9.14 0.94 6.45
N LYS A 88 -9.96 0.21 5.68
CA LYS A 88 -9.72 -0.02 4.24
C LYS A 88 -9.70 1.26 3.42
N SER A 89 -10.55 2.24 3.74
CA SER A 89 -10.59 3.50 3.00
C SER A 89 -9.32 4.34 3.23
N TYR A 90 -8.79 4.36 4.45
CA TYR A 90 -7.51 5.02 4.74
C TYR A 90 -6.32 4.28 4.11
N LEU A 91 -6.33 2.94 4.11
CA LEU A 91 -5.31 2.17 3.39
C LEU A 91 -5.33 2.46 1.89
N ALA A 92 -6.51 2.42 1.26
CA ALA A 92 -6.65 2.70 -0.17
C ALA A 92 -6.16 4.11 -0.50
N ARG A 93 -6.52 5.10 0.32
CA ARG A 93 -6.04 6.48 0.17
C ARG A 93 -4.51 6.58 0.33
N ALA A 94 -3.93 5.88 1.29
CA ALA A 94 -2.48 5.84 1.50
C ALA A 94 -1.74 5.17 0.34
N VAL A 95 -2.26 4.06 -0.17
CA VAL A 95 -1.71 3.36 -1.35
C VAL A 95 -1.76 4.29 -2.56
N VAL A 96 -2.91 4.91 -2.86
CA VAL A 96 -3.01 5.85 -3.99
C VAL A 96 -2.02 7.01 -3.83
N ASN A 97 -1.90 7.58 -2.63
CA ASN A 97 -0.93 8.65 -2.37
C ASN A 97 0.53 8.17 -2.54
N PHE A 98 0.84 6.94 -2.12
CA PHE A 98 2.15 6.32 -2.35
C PHE A 98 2.43 6.17 -3.84
N MET A 99 1.45 5.68 -4.61
CA MET A 99 1.55 5.52 -6.07
C MET A 99 1.76 6.85 -6.79
N LEU A 100 1.07 7.91 -6.37
CA LEU A 100 1.17 9.25 -6.97
C LEU A 100 2.49 9.97 -6.64
N LYS A 101 3.17 9.61 -5.54
CA LYS A 101 4.44 10.23 -5.14
C LYS A 101 5.64 9.81 -6.00
N GLY A 102 5.47 8.89 -6.96
CA GLY A 102 6.42 8.72 -8.07
C GLY A 102 7.29 7.46 -8.07
N ASP A 103 7.03 6.47 -7.21
CA ASP A 103 7.73 5.16 -7.27
C ASP A 103 7.12 4.19 -8.32
N ILE A 104 6.35 4.72 -9.27
CA ILE A 104 5.68 3.96 -10.34
C ILE A 104 5.87 4.70 -11.66
N LYS A 105 6.47 4.02 -12.64
CA LYS A 105 6.40 4.45 -14.03
C LYS A 105 5.06 4.00 -14.61
N THR A 106 4.32 4.93 -15.21
CA THR A 106 3.27 4.57 -16.17
C THR A 106 3.96 4.20 -17.49
N ASN A 107 3.38 3.27 -18.24
CA ASN A 107 3.96 2.76 -19.49
C ASN A 107 3.95 3.80 -20.65
N ALA A 108 3.85 5.10 -20.34
CA ALA A 108 3.66 6.20 -21.28
C ALA A 108 4.94 7.00 -21.59
N GLU A 109 6.12 6.57 -21.13
CA GLU A 109 7.38 7.27 -21.38
C GLU A 109 8.32 6.50 -22.31
N GLU A 110 7.84 6.26 -23.54
CA GLU A 110 8.72 6.14 -24.71
C GLU A 110 8.15 7.07 -25.81
N GLY A 111 8.60 8.33 -25.83
CA GLY A 111 8.17 9.30 -26.85
C GLY A 111 8.72 10.70 -26.61
N GLN A 112 9.90 10.98 -27.15
CA GLN A 112 10.49 12.32 -27.23
C GLN A 112 9.54 13.31 -27.93
N THR A 113 9.27 14.48 -27.34
CA THR A 113 9.70 15.80 -27.88
C THR A 113 9.34 16.93 -26.91
N PHE A 114 10.38 17.64 -26.48
CA PHE A 114 10.27 18.92 -25.81
C PHE A 114 9.75 19.93 -26.85
N CYS A 115 8.48 20.34 -26.77
CA CYS A 115 8.02 21.48 -27.55
C CYS A 115 8.61 22.76 -26.94
N GLN A 116 9.72 23.24 -27.50
CA GLN A 116 10.15 24.62 -27.29
C GLN A 116 9.21 25.54 -28.05
N VAL A 117 8.49 26.40 -27.31
CA VAL A 117 7.74 27.51 -27.88
C VAL A 117 8.75 28.62 -28.19
N SER A 118 8.86 28.97 -29.48
CA SER A 118 9.56 30.17 -29.95
C SER A 118 8.74 31.42 -29.70
#